data_AF-A0A160FXB1-F1
#
_entry.id   AF-A0A160FXB1-F1
#
_cell.length_a   1.000
_cell.length_b   1.000
_cell.length_c   1.000
_cell.angle_alpha   90.00
_cell.angle_beta   90.00
_cell.angle_gamma   90.00
#
_symmetry.space_group_name_H-M   'P 1'
#
loop_
_entity.id
_entity.type
_entity.pdbx_description
1 polymer ?
#
loop_
_entity_poly.entity_id
_entity_poly.type
_entity_poly.pdbx_seq_one_letter_code
_entity_poly.pdbx_strand_id
1 'polypeptide(L)'
;MNWLAEYFAQRTSPLTLSLWAHPPLVLGPDGPVAQPAYVLPYPGVQLALTPAHLVEAGNRRYELPAHYDAVQPLTMSAAGLPEGEPQFFREVTIYAPSRFNPDFLVTINGVFSFVPVFSSDGSPGFFGLSMDIAEESQPPSQMRLPWTFHGYISI
;
A
#
# COMPACT_ATOMS: atom_id res chain seq x y z
N MET A 1 16.61 7.99 4.28
CA MET A 1 16.83 6.70 4.97
C MET A 1 15.71 5.76 4.56
N ASN A 2 16.00 4.50 4.21
CA ASN A 2 14.94 3.55 3.85
C ASN A 2 14.66 2.62 5.04
N TRP A 3 13.60 2.93 5.79
CA TRP A 3 13.23 2.20 7.00
C TRP A 3 12.87 0.74 6.74
N LEU A 4 12.33 0.40 5.56
CA LEU A 4 12.03 -0.98 5.21
C LEU A 4 13.29 -1.85 5.18
N ALA A 5 14.41 -1.32 4.69
CA ALA A 5 15.67 -2.06 4.67
C ALA A 5 16.08 -2.51 6.07
N GLU A 6 15.91 -1.64 7.07
CA GLU A 6 16.22 -1.96 8.47
C GLU A 6 15.23 -2.96 9.07
N TYR A 7 13.94 -2.74 8.87
CA TYR A 7 12.92 -3.63 9.44
C TYR A 7 12.99 -5.04 8.87
N PHE A 8 13.22 -5.19 7.56
CA PHE A 8 13.44 -6.50 6.95
C PHE A 8 14.74 -7.15 7.44
N ALA A 9 15.84 -6.40 7.58
CA ALA A 9 17.10 -6.92 8.10
C ALA A 9 16.98 -7.42 9.54
N GLN A 10 16.21 -6.71 10.37
CA GLN A 10 15.96 -7.05 11.78
C GLN A 10 14.83 -8.06 11.96
N ARG A 11 14.10 -8.40 10.89
CA ARG A 11 12.89 -9.23 10.94
C ARG A 11 11.87 -8.71 11.96
N THR A 12 11.71 -7.39 12.02
CA THR A 12 10.84 -6.73 13.00
C THR A 12 9.41 -7.23 12.88
N SER A 13 8.82 -7.68 13.99
CA SER A 13 7.43 -8.15 14.05
C SER A 13 6.88 -8.00 15.47
N PRO A 14 5.68 -7.41 15.67
CA PRO A 14 4.86 -6.79 14.63
C PRO A 14 5.45 -5.46 14.15
N LEU A 15 5.18 -5.10 12.90
CA LEU A 15 5.23 -3.71 12.44
C LEU A 15 3.81 -3.18 12.40
N THR A 16 3.63 -1.88 12.51
CA THR A 16 2.32 -1.24 12.35
C THR A 16 2.35 -0.26 11.18
N LEU A 17 1.29 -0.25 10.37
CA LEU A 17 1.13 0.59 9.19
C LEU A 17 -0.10 1.48 9.31
N SER A 18 0.10 2.79 9.29
CA SER A 18 -0.97 3.76 8.98
C SER A 18 -0.88 4.15 7.51
N LEU A 19 -2.00 4.29 6.82
CA LEU A 19 -2.04 4.50 5.38
C LEU A 19 -3.25 5.34 4.95
N TRP A 20 -3.00 6.28 4.04
CA TRP A 20 -4.00 7.11 3.38
C TRP A 20 -3.91 6.87 1.88
N ALA A 21 -5.04 6.60 1.24
CA ALA A 21 -5.15 6.52 -0.21
C ALA A 21 -6.03 7.66 -0.71
N HIS A 22 -5.45 8.50 -1.56
CA HIS A 22 -6.08 9.66 -2.16
C HIS A 22 -6.47 9.33 -3.61
N PRO A 23 -7.76 9.17 -3.90
CA PRO A 23 -8.25 9.03 -5.27
C PRO A 23 -7.90 10.24 -6.15
N PRO A 24 -7.75 10.03 -7.47
CA PRO A 24 -7.70 11.09 -8.47
C PRO A 24 -8.86 12.07 -8.39
N LEU A 25 -8.67 13.25 -8.96
CA LEU A 25 -9.75 14.23 -9.11
C LEU A 25 -10.83 13.71 -10.07
N VAL A 26 -12.08 14.13 -9.82
CA VAL A 26 -13.20 13.93 -10.75
C VAL A 26 -13.61 15.27 -11.35
N LEU A 27 -14.11 15.26 -12.58
CA LEU A 27 -14.71 16.41 -13.23
C LEU A 27 -16.14 16.60 -12.72
N GLY A 28 -16.33 17.62 -11.88
CA GLY A 28 -17.63 18.12 -11.48
C GLY A 28 -18.15 19.20 -12.45
N PRO A 29 -19.39 19.69 -12.24
CA PRO A 29 -20.01 20.71 -13.10
C PRO A 29 -19.21 22.02 -13.14
N ASP A 30 -18.56 22.39 -12.03
CA ASP A 30 -17.82 23.66 -11.89
C ASP A 30 -16.29 23.49 -12.02
N GLY A 31 -15.81 22.28 -12.34
CA GLY A 31 -14.38 21.97 -12.45
C GLY A 31 -13.94 20.74 -11.64
N PRO A 32 -12.63 20.56 -11.42
CA PRO A 32 -12.10 19.41 -10.71
C PRO A 32 -12.51 19.41 -9.23
N VAL A 33 -12.97 18.25 -8.74
CA VAL A 33 -13.39 18.04 -7.36
C VAL A 33 -12.53 16.95 -6.73
N ALA A 34 -12.03 17.23 -5.53
CA ALA A 34 -11.32 16.26 -4.71
C ALA A 34 -12.30 15.23 -4.12
N GLN A 35 -11.93 13.96 -4.21
CA GLN A 35 -12.68 12.86 -3.62
C GLN A 35 -12.18 12.59 -2.18
N PRO A 36 -13.03 12.06 -1.27
CA PRO A 36 -12.60 11.66 0.07
C PRO A 36 -11.46 10.64 0.04
N ALA A 37 -10.54 10.75 1.01
CA ALA A 37 -9.46 9.79 1.18
C ALA A 37 -9.92 8.55 1.95
N TYR A 38 -9.37 7.40 1.58
CA TYR A 38 -9.52 6.16 2.33
C TYR A 38 -8.40 6.02 3.34
N VAL A 39 -8.72 5.67 4.59
CA VAL A 39 -7.74 5.73 5.68
C VAL A 39 -7.70 4.44 6.52
N LEU A 40 -6.49 3.98 6.78
CA LEU A 40 -6.09 3.12 7.90
C LEU A 40 -5.42 4.03 8.95
N PRO A 41 -6.19 4.56 9.92
CA PRO A 41 -5.70 5.59 10.82
C PRO A 41 -4.74 5.02 11.86
N TYR A 42 -3.92 5.90 12.45
CA TYR A 42 -3.10 5.57 13.61
C TYR A 42 -3.98 5.01 14.76
N PRO A 43 -3.57 3.94 15.48
CA PRO A 43 -2.24 3.33 15.51
C PRO A 43 -1.82 2.56 14.25
N GLY A 44 -2.75 2.26 13.35
CA GLY A 44 -2.51 1.54 12.10
C GLY A 44 -2.86 0.04 12.21
N VAL A 45 -2.65 -0.69 11.12
CA VAL A 45 -2.81 -2.14 11.07
C VAL A 45 -1.49 -2.84 11.37
N GLN A 46 -1.52 -3.95 12.10
CA GLN A 46 -0.36 -4.82 12.26
C GLN A 46 0.02 -5.49 10.94
N LEU A 47 1.32 -5.63 10.72
CA LEU A 47 1.92 -6.34 9.61
C LEU A 47 2.65 -7.59 10.13
N ALA A 48 2.37 -8.74 9.53
CA ALA A 48 3.05 -10.00 9.81
C ALA A 48 4.15 -10.26 8.78
N LEU A 49 5.35 -10.61 9.25
CA LEU A 49 6.48 -10.94 8.38
C LEU A 49 6.39 -12.40 7.90
N THR A 50 6.37 -12.58 6.58
CA THR A 50 6.67 -13.85 5.91
C THR A 50 8.10 -13.82 5.39
N PRO A 51 9.02 -14.68 5.89
CA PRO A 51 10.39 -14.73 5.38
C PRO A 51 10.48 -15.17 3.92
N ALA A 52 11.59 -14.79 3.26
CA ALA A 52 11.92 -15.28 1.93
C ALA A 52 12.05 -16.81 1.96
N HIS A 53 11.52 -17.47 0.93
CA HIS A 53 11.57 -18.92 0.85
C HIS A 53 11.65 -19.41 -0.59
N LEU A 54 12.17 -20.63 -0.74
CA LEU A 54 12.40 -21.26 -2.03
C LEU A 54 11.22 -22.14 -2.39
N VAL A 55 10.65 -21.90 -3.57
CA VAL A 55 9.56 -22.65 -4.16
C VAL A 55 10.10 -23.41 -5.36
N GLU A 56 9.72 -24.68 -5.47
CA GLU A 56 10.04 -25.52 -6.63
C GLU A 56 8.79 -25.69 -7.49
N ALA A 57 8.90 -25.35 -8.77
CA ALA A 57 7.84 -25.52 -9.75
C ALA A 57 8.40 -26.29 -10.96
N GLY A 58 8.09 -27.59 -11.01
CA GLY A 58 8.72 -28.52 -11.94
C GLY A 58 10.23 -28.60 -11.72
N ASN A 59 11.03 -28.33 -12.75
CA ASN A 59 12.50 -28.34 -12.67
C ASN A 59 13.11 -26.96 -12.35
N ARG A 60 12.30 -25.99 -11.90
CA ARG A 60 12.76 -24.62 -11.64
C ARG A 60 12.62 -24.28 -10.17
N ARG A 61 13.67 -23.64 -9.64
CA ARG A 61 13.72 -23.13 -8.27
C ARG A 61 13.54 -21.62 -8.27
N TYR A 62 12.56 -21.15 -7.52
CA TYR A 62 12.23 -19.74 -7.38
C TYR A 62 12.40 -19.28 -5.94
N GLU A 63 13.15 -18.21 -5.72
CA GLU A 63 13.14 -17.51 -4.43
C GLU A 63 12.03 -16.48 -4.45
N LEU A 64 11.06 -16.65 -3.54
CA LEU A 64 10.03 -15.65 -3.28
C LEU A 64 10.56 -14.68 -2.22
N PRO A 65 10.43 -13.36 -2.42
CA PRO A 65 10.93 -12.37 -1.47
C PRO A 65 10.20 -12.45 -0.13
N ALA A 66 10.91 -12.04 0.92
CA ALA A 66 10.28 -11.74 2.19
C ALA A 66 9.25 -10.63 2.00
N HIS A 67 8.16 -10.68 2.74
CA HIS A 67 7.11 -9.68 2.67
C HIS A 67 6.37 -9.53 3.99
N TYR A 68 5.79 -8.35 4.17
CA TYR A 68 4.89 -8.03 5.25
C TYR A 68 3.46 -8.01 4.74
N ASP A 69 2.56 -8.73 5.39
CA ASP A 69 1.13 -8.70 5.08
C ASP A 69 0.34 -8.04 6.20
N ALA A 70 -0.61 -7.18 5.84
CA ALA A 70 -1.53 -6.60 6.80
C ALA A 70 -2.46 -7.68 7.38
N VAL A 71 -2.48 -7.76 8.72
CA VAL A 71 -3.28 -8.74 9.46
C VAL A 71 -4.76 -8.35 9.42
N GLN A 72 -5.61 -9.30 9.05
CA GLN A 72 -7.06 -9.12 9.01
C GLN A 72 -7.70 -9.19 10.40
N PRO A 73 -8.87 -8.55 10.61
CA PRO A 73 -9.57 -7.66 9.68
C PRO A 73 -8.93 -6.26 9.66
N LEU A 74 -8.92 -5.64 8.49
CA LEU A 74 -8.58 -4.22 8.38
C LEU A 74 -9.77 -3.41 8.93
N THR A 75 -9.56 -2.44 9.82
CA THR A 75 -10.63 -1.53 10.27
C THR A 75 -10.40 -0.19 9.62
N MET A 76 -11.30 0.18 8.70
CA MET A 76 -11.21 1.44 7.97
C MET A 76 -12.03 2.54 8.64
N SER A 77 -11.53 3.76 8.53
CA SER A 77 -12.36 4.95 8.62
C SER A 77 -12.19 5.72 7.32
N ALA A 78 -13.28 5.97 6.63
CA ALA A 78 -13.27 6.94 5.54
C ALA A 78 -13.77 8.26 6.11
N ALA A 79 -12.94 9.30 6.04
CA ALA A 79 -13.34 10.62 6.51
C ALA A 79 -14.49 11.14 5.63
N GLY A 80 -15.72 11.09 6.16
CA GLY A 80 -16.91 11.60 5.49
C GLY A 80 -17.74 10.59 4.69
N LEU A 81 -17.47 9.28 4.78
CA LEU A 81 -18.37 8.25 4.23
C LEU A 81 -19.25 7.63 5.34
N PRO A 82 -20.53 7.32 5.06
CA PRO A 82 -21.42 6.65 6.00
C PRO A 82 -20.93 5.24 6.33
N GLU A 83 -21.26 4.75 7.54
CA GLU A 83 -21.03 3.36 7.92
C GLU A 83 -21.69 2.41 6.89
N GLY A 84 -20.93 1.49 6.30
CA GLY A 84 -21.43 0.46 5.39
C GLY A 84 -20.93 0.47 3.94
N GLU A 85 -20.09 1.44 3.56
CA GLU A 85 -19.39 1.42 2.25
C GLU A 85 -18.39 0.25 2.15
N PRO A 86 -18.19 -0.32 0.95
CA PRO A 86 -17.26 -1.43 0.74
C PRO A 86 -15.84 -1.01 1.11
N GLN A 87 -15.15 -1.94 1.77
CA GLN A 87 -13.82 -1.74 2.27
C GLN A 87 -12.82 -1.51 1.14
N PHE A 88 -12.25 -0.30 1.03
CA PHE A 88 -11.21 0.00 0.05
C PHE A 88 -9.97 -0.85 0.31
N PHE A 89 -9.37 -0.80 1.50
CA PHE A 89 -8.22 -1.66 1.83
C PHE A 89 -8.70 -3.06 2.21
N ARG A 90 -8.57 -4.02 1.29
CA ARG A 90 -8.80 -5.44 1.55
C ARG A 90 -7.51 -6.17 1.86
N GLU A 91 -6.43 -5.82 1.20
CA GLU A 91 -5.09 -6.37 1.44
C GLU A 91 -4.05 -5.27 1.22
N VAL A 92 -3.01 -5.31 2.04
CA VAL A 92 -1.81 -4.49 1.86
C VAL A 92 -0.62 -5.38 2.12
N THR A 93 0.30 -5.45 1.15
CA THR A 93 1.53 -6.22 1.26
C THR A 93 2.72 -5.33 0.93
N ILE A 94 3.81 -5.49 1.66
CA ILE A 94 5.08 -4.80 1.41
C ILE A 94 6.13 -5.88 1.12
N TYR A 95 6.64 -5.93 -0.10
CA TYR A 95 7.68 -6.87 -0.53
C TYR A 95 9.07 -6.26 -0.38
N ALA A 96 10.00 -7.09 0.09
CA ALA A 96 11.43 -6.81 -0.02
C ALA A 96 11.92 -6.94 -1.48
N PRO A 97 13.03 -6.28 -1.83
CA PRO A 97 13.72 -6.48 -3.10
C PRO A 97 13.94 -7.95 -3.43
N SER A 98 13.81 -8.27 -4.72
CA SER A 98 14.02 -9.59 -5.29
C SER A 98 14.77 -9.47 -6.62
N ARG A 99 15.15 -10.61 -7.19
CA ARG A 99 15.72 -10.66 -8.55
C ARG A 99 14.75 -10.20 -9.65
N PHE A 100 13.44 -10.15 -9.36
CA PHE A 100 12.42 -9.73 -10.33
C PHE A 100 12.04 -8.26 -10.17
N ASN A 101 12.17 -7.72 -8.96
CA ASN A 101 11.98 -6.32 -8.65
C ASN A 101 13.05 -5.87 -7.66
N PRO A 102 14.03 -5.04 -8.06
CA PRO A 102 15.13 -4.62 -7.20
C PRO A 102 14.71 -3.62 -6.10
N ASP A 103 13.48 -3.10 -6.16
CA ASP A 103 12.96 -2.13 -5.22
C ASP A 103 12.01 -2.77 -4.20
N PHE A 104 11.81 -2.08 -3.07
CA PHE A 104 10.69 -2.39 -2.19
C PHE A 104 9.38 -2.07 -2.89
N LEU A 105 8.39 -2.93 -2.74
CA LEU A 105 7.10 -2.77 -3.43
C LEU A 105 5.96 -2.84 -2.43
N VAL A 106 5.13 -1.80 -2.41
CA VAL A 106 3.84 -1.84 -1.72
C VAL A 106 2.79 -2.23 -2.74
N THR A 107 1.94 -3.19 -2.39
CA THR A 107 0.76 -3.58 -3.16
C THR A 107 -0.49 -3.40 -2.32
N ILE A 108 -1.57 -2.91 -2.93
CA ILE A 108 -2.87 -2.74 -2.30
C ILE A 108 -3.92 -3.40 -3.19
N ASN A 109 -4.68 -4.34 -2.62
CA ASN A 109 -5.76 -5.08 -3.29
C ASN A 109 -5.37 -5.85 -4.57
N GLY A 110 -4.07 -6.03 -4.83
CA GLY A 110 -3.58 -6.53 -6.11
C GLY A 110 -3.83 -5.56 -7.29
N VAL A 111 -4.34 -4.36 -7.02
CA VAL A 111 -4.73 -3.36 -8.02
C VAL A 111 -3.73 -2.22 -8.11
N PHE A 112 -3.23 -1.78 -6.95
CA PHE A 112 -2.23 -0.72 -6.88
C PHE A 112 -0.88 -1.30 -6.51
N SER A 113 0.16 -0.76 -7.15
CA SER A 113 1.54 -1.12 -6.85
C SER A 113 2.45 0.08 -6.99
N PHE A 114 3.31 0.32 -6.00
CA PHE A 114 4.24 1.45 -6.00
C PHE A 114 5.49 1.19 -5.15
N VAL A 115 6.58 1.87 -5.50
CA VAL A 115 7.80 1.92 -4.69
C VAL A 115 7.66 3.06 -3.67
N PRO A 116 7.76 2.80 -2.36
CA PRO A 116 7.59 3.83 -1.34
C PRO A 116 8.80 4.76 -1.30
N VAL A 117 8.56 6.06 -1.35
CA VAL A 117 9.58 7.10 -1.19
C VAL A 117 9.50 7.64 0.23
N PHE A 118 10.48 7.28 1.06
CA PHE A 118 10.55 7.72 2.46
C PHE A 118 10.93 9.19 2.59
N SER A 119 10.39 9.82 3.64
CA SER A 119 10.68 11.20 3.99
C SER A 119 12.18 11.43 4.20
N SER A 120 12.66 12.58 3.72
CA SER A 120 14.06 13.00 3.87
C SER A 120 14.41 13.46 5.28
N ASP A 121 13.41 13.78 6.11
CA ASP A 121 13.59 14.22 7.49
C ASP A 121 13.93 13.07 8.46
N GLY A 122 13.98 11.84 7.96
CA GLY A 122 14.30 10.65 8.74
C GLY A 122 13.10 10.02 9.44
N SER A 123 11.89 10.59 9.34
CA SER A 123 10.69 9.93 9.83
C SER A 123 10.35 8.68 8.99
N PRO A 124 9.72 7.64 9.57
CA PRO A 124 9.27 6.46 8.83
C PRO A 124 7.97 6.70 8.05
N GLY A 125 7.73 7.96 7.66
CA GLY A 125 6.69 8.34 6.72
C GLY A 125 7.16 8.16 5.28
N PHE A 126 6.25 7.75 4.40
CA PHE A 126 6.52 7.58 2.98
C PHE A 126 5.35 8.07 2.12
N PHE A 127 5.62 8.32 0.84
CA PHE A 127 4.57 8.49 -0.16
C PHE A 127 4.78 7.55 -1.35
N GLY A 128 3.74 7.37 -2.15
CA GLY A 128 3.76 6.57 -3.36
C GLY A 128 2.70 7.01 -4.36
N LEU A 129 2.90 6.65 -5.63
CA LEU A 129 1.99 6.93 -6.73
C LEU A 129 1.70 5.63 -7.47
N SER A 130 0.43 5.38 -7.81
CA SER A 130 0.06 4.22 -8.63
C SER A 130 -1.14 4.50 -9.51
N MET A 131 -1.14 3.94 -10.72
CA MET A 131 -2.34 3.89 -11.54
C MET A 131 -3.24 2.74 -11.06
N ASP A 132 -4.54 2.90 -11.20
CA ASP A 132 -5.45 1.76 -11.08
C ASP A 132 -5.26 0.84 -12.29
N ILE A 133 -4.66 -0.33 -12.07
CA ILE A 133 -4.34 -1.28 -13.14
C ILE A 133 -5.57 -2.06 -13.60
N ALA A 134 -6.60 -2.18 -12.74
CA ALA A 134 -7.76 -2.99 -13.05
C ALA A 134 -8.71 -2.29 -14.03
N GLU A 135 -8.66 -0.95 -14.15
CA GLU A 135 -9.60 -0.10 -14.91
C GLU A 135 -11.10 -0.38 -14.64
N GLU A 136 -11.41 -1.22 -13.65
CA GLU A 136 -12.67 -1.97 -13.59
C GLU A 136 -13.87 -1.15 -13.13
N SER A 137 -13.69 0.09 -12.65
CA SER A 137 -14.78 0.89 -12.08
C SER A 137 -14.47 2.40 -12.02
N GLN A 138 -13.79 2.96 -13.02
CA GLN A 138 -13.63 4.42 -13.05
C GLN A 138 -14.93 5.08 -13.56
N PRO A 139 -15.61 5.94 -12.77
CA PRO A 139 -16.70 6.74 -13.31
C PRO A 139 -16.18 7.58 -14.48
N PRO A 140 -17.00 7.81 -15.52
CA PRO A 140 -16.56 8.49 -16.74
C PRO A 140 -16.05 9.93 -16.50
N SER A 141 -16.35 10.51 -15.34
CA SER A 141 -15.84 11.81 -14.91
C SER A 141 -14.48 11.76 -14.20
N GLN A 142 -13.94 10.59 -13.88
CA GLN A 142 -12.66 10.46 -13.21
C GLN A 142 -11.50 10.80 -14.15
N MET A 143 -10.60 11.66 -13.69
CA MET A 143 -9.39 11.97 -14.43
C MET A 143 -8.43 10.78 -14.42
N ARG A 144 -7.80 10.50 -15.56
CA ARG A 144 -6.72 9.51 -15.68
C ARG A 144 -5.43 10.05 -15.06
N LEU A 145 -5.42 10.13 -13.74
CA LEU A 145 -4.28 10.53 -12.91
C LEU A 145 -3.94 9.39 -11.95
N PRO A 146 -2.70 9.33 -11.44
CA PRO A 146 -2.35 8.36 -10.42
C PRO A 146 -3.07 8.65 -9.10
N TRP A 147 -3.34 7.57 -8.37
CA TRP A 147 -3.64 7.64 -6.95
C TRP A 147 -2.39 8.03 -6.18
N THR A 148 -2.58 8.77 -5.09
CA THR A 148 -1.51 9.14 -4.16
C THR A 148 -1.69 8.39 -2.84
N PHE A 149 -0.62 7.80 -2.35
CA PHE A 149 -0.60 7.07 -1.08
C PHE A 149 0.36 7.74 -0.12
N HIS A 150 -0.06 7.95 1.12
CA HIS A 150 0.80 8.41 2.21
C HIS A 150 0.75 7.37 3.31
N GLY A 151 1.90 6.89 3.77
CA GLY A 151 1.97 5.89 4.82
C GLY A 151 2.98 6.23 5.89
N TYR A 152 2.84 5.57 7.04
CA TYR A 152 3.75 5.66 8.17
C TYR A 152 3.91 4.28 8.79
N ILE A 153 5.16 3.88 9.03
CA ILE A 153 5.49 2.59 9.63
C ILE A 153 6.05 2.80 11.04
N SER A 154 5.59 2.00 12.00
CA SER A 154 6.09 2.01 13.37
C SER A 154 6.24 0.60 13.94
N ILE A 155 6.81 0.52 15.14
CA ILE A 155 6.94 -0.71 15.94
C ILE A 155 5.94 -0.63 17.09
#